data_AF-A0A1B8UXD6-F1
#
_entry.id   AF-A0A1B8UXD6-F1
#
_cell.length_a   1.000
_cell.length_b   1.000
_cell.length_c   1.000
_cell.angle_alpha   90.00
_cell.angle_beta   90.00
_cell.angle_gamma   90.00
#
_symmetry.space_group_name_H-M   'P 1'
#
loop_
_entity.id
_entity.type
_entity.pdbx_description
1 polymer ?
#
loop_
_entity_poly.entity_id
_entity_poly.type
_entity_poly.pdbx_seq_one_letter_code
_entity_poly.pdbx_strand_id
1 'polypeptide(L)'
;MIHIVNGDCTAMQLTKVAEQLWNEQVWVYSELLTEGPVYARLEQYLAYRALQLERMCGLPSTVFLQRGNEQERMWKSDILPAQEIALWFEHDLFDITMLLRFWTCIRNPSRTHPFDVLSG
;
A
#
# COMPACT_ATOMS: atom_id res chain seq x y z
N MET A 1 6.13 -17.18 2.18
CA MET A 1 6.25 -15.80 1.66
C MET A 1 4.92 -15.08 1.86
N ILE A 2 4.90 -13.74 1.82
CA ILE A 2 3.66 -12.96 1.65
C ILE A 2 3.71 -12.22 0.32
N HIS A 3 2.62 -12.26 -0.43
CA HIS A 3 2.49 -11.56 -1.70
C HIS A 3 1.69 -10.28 -1.50
N ILE A 4 2.27 -9.14 -1.81
CA ILE A 4 1.61 -7.84 -1.75
C ILE A 4 1.20 -7.44 -3.17
N VAL A 5 -0.07 -7.14 -3.37
CA VAL A 5 -0.65 -6.71 -4.66
C VAL A 5 -1.29 -5.33 -4.50
N ASN A 6 -1.28 -4.53 -5.57
CA ASN A 6 -2.03 -3.26 -5.64
C ASN A 6 -3.21 -3.41 -6.61
N GLY A 7 -4.26 -4.10 -6.16
CA GLY A 7 -5.46 -4.28 -6.97
C GLY A 7 -6.25 -5.54 -6.61
N ASP A 8 -7.57 -5.41 -6.48
CA ASP A 8 -8.47 -6.49 -6.10
C ASP A 8 -8.57 -7.58 -7.19
N CYS A 9 -8.49 -7.20 -8.46
CA CYS A 9 -8.53 -8.13 -9.59
C CYS A 9 -7.33 -9.09 -9.55
N THR A 10 -6.12 -8.54 -9.42
CA THR A 10 -4.88 -9.29 -9.28
C THR A 10 -4.90 -10.13 -8.01
N ALA A 11 -5.38 -9.57 -6.89
CA ALA A 11 -5.55 -10.29 -5.62
C ALA A 11 -6.43 -11.54 -5.77
N MET A 12 -7.60 -11.40 -6.41
CA MET A 12 -8.56 -12.49 -6.57
C MET A 12 -7.97 -13.65 -7.39
N GLN A 13 -7.18 -13.34 -8.42
CA GLN A 13 -6.52 -14.35 -9.24
C GLN A 13 -5.37 -15.02 -8.48
N LEU A 14 -4.51 -14.21 -7.85
CA LEU A 14 -3.32 -14.70 -7.17
C LEU A 14 -3.67 -15.50 -5.92
N THR A 15 -4.69 -15.11 -5.15
CA THR A 15 -5.09 -15.78 -3.91
C THR A 15 -5.38 -17.26 -4.16
N LYS A 16 -6.07 -17.58 -5.25
CA LYS A 16 -6.35 -18.98 -5.62
C LYS A 16 -5.07 -19.78 -5.82
N VAL A 17 -4.09 -19.20 -6.50
CA VAL A 17 -2.80 -19.86 -6.78
C VAL A 17 -1.98 -19.99 -5.50
N ALA A 18 -1.85 -18.90 -4.74
CA ALA A 18 -1.05 -18.83 -3.52
C ALA A 18 -1.56 -19.81 -2.45
N GLU A 19 -2.88 -19.85 -2.22
CA GLU A 19 -3.48 -20.76 -1.24
C GLU A 19 -3.39 -22.23 -1.68
N GLN A 20 -3.67 -22.52 -2.96
CA GLN A 20 -3.79 -23.90 -3.44
C GLN A 20 -2.44 -24.56 -3.76
N LEU A 21 -1.48 -23.81 -4.27
CA LEU A 21 -0.21 -24.36 -4.75
C LEU A 21 0.96 -24.11 -3.80
N TRP A 22 0.95 -22.97 -3.09
CA TRP A 22 2.10 -22.52 -2.31
C TRP A 22 1.85 -22.53 -0.80
N ASN A 23 0.58 -22.59 -0.37
CA ASN A 23 0.19 -22.38 1.02
C ASN A 23 0.70 -21.03 1.56
N GLU A 24 0.55 -19.99 0.75
CA GLU A 24 1.03 -18.63 1.00
C GLU A 24 -0.12 -17.62 1.02
N GLN A 25 0.12 -16.46 1.63
CA GLN A 25 -0.88 -15.42 1.81
C GLN A 25 -0.73 -14.29 0.78
N VAL A 26 -1.86 -13.78 0.32
CA VAL A 26 -1.94 -12.57 -0.50
C VAL A 26 -2.51 -11.44 0.35
N TRP A 27 -1.84 -10.31 0.35
CA TRP A 27 -2.23 -9.10 1.04
C TRP A 27 -2.44 -7.97 0.03
N VAL A 28 -3.59 -7.31 0.11
CA VAL A 28 -3.95 -6.24 -0.82
C VAL A 28 -3.61 -4.90 -0.21
N TYR A 29 -2.68 -4.18 -0.84
CA TYR A 29 -2.46 -2.77 -0.55
C TYR A 29 -3.53 -1.95 -1.28
N SER A 30 -4.69 -1.76 -0.64
CA SER A 30 -5.77 -0.92 -1.17
C SER A 30 -5.60 0.52 -0.70
N GLU A 31 -4.81 1.31 -1.42
CA GLU A 31 -4.92 2.78 -1.36
C GLU A 31 -5.73 3.23 -2.59
N LEU A 32 -6.58 4.25 -2.45
CA LEU A 32 -7.37 4.75 -3.56
C LEU A 32 -6.45 5.56 -4.49
N LEU A 33 -5.82 4.86 -5.43
CA LEU A 33 -4.65 5.34 -6.16
C LEU A 33 -4.93 5.75 -7.60
N THR A 34 -6.02 6.44 -7.87
CA THR A 34 -6.28 6.86 -9.25
C THR A 34 -5.34 7.96 -9.73
N GLU A 35 -4.84 8.82 -8.83
CA GLU A 35 -3.94 9.93 -9.17
C GLU A 35 -3.34 10.67 -7.96
N GLY A 36 -2.42 11.59 -8.25
CA GLY A 36 -1.83 12.55 -7.32
C GLY A 36 -0.32 12.36 -7.10
N PRO A 37 0.35 13.24 -6.36
CA PRO A 37 1.76 13.01 -6.03
C PRO A 37 1.91 11.87 -5.01
N VAL A 38 2.91 11.01 -5.20
CA VAL A 38 3.32 10.07 -4.14
C VAL A 38 4.09 10.86 -3.10
N TYR A 39 3.46 11.06 -1.94
CA TYR A 39 4.11 11.76 -0.84
C TYR A 39 5.11 10.84 -0.14
N ALA A 40 6.32 11.34 0.10
CA ALA A 40 7.30 10.66 0.94
C ALA A 40 6.76 10.38 2.36
N ARG A 41 5.96 11.31 2.90
CA ARG A 41 5.27 11.20 4.19
C ARG A 41 3.75 11.25 4.01
N LEU A 42 3.17 10.18 3.44
CA LEU A 42 1.72 10.12 3.17
C LEU A 42 0.89 10.52 4.39
N GLU A 43 1.25 10.03 5.58
CA GLU A 43 0.61 10.33 6.86
C GLU A 43 0.47 11.83 7.19
N GLN A 44 1.42 12.68 6.77
CA GLN A 44 1.33 14.13 6.94
C GLN A 44 0.32 14.80 6.00
N TYR A 45 -0.02 14.12 4.90
CA TYR A 45 -0.89 14.62 3.84
C TYR A 45 -2.22 13.87 3.76
N LEU A 46 -2.47 12.87 4.62
CA LEU A 46 -3.70 12.06 4.59
C LEU A 46 -4.96 12.92 4.70
N ALA A 47 -4.99 13.91 5.59
CA ALA A 47 -6.13 14.80 5.74
C ALA A 47 -6.38 15.64 4.47
N TYR A 48 -5.31 16.14 3.85
CA TYR A 48 -5.41 16.89 2.60
C TYR A 48 -5.90 15.99 1.45
N ARG A 49 -5.35 14.78 1.34
CA ARG A 49 -5.74 13.79 0.33
C ARG A 49 -7.19 13.35 0.50
N ALA A 50 -7.63 13.12 1.73
CA ALA A 50 -9.03 12.81 2.05
C ALA A 50 -9.98 13.89 1.52
N LEU A 51 -9.70 15.16 1.86
CA LEU A 51 -10.49 16.31 1.40
C LEU A 51 -10.47 16.48 -0.12
N GLN A 52 -9.34 16.18 -0.75
CA GLN A 52 -9.22 16.23 -2.21
C GLN A 52 -10.07 15.15 -2.87
N LEU A 53 -10.01 13.90 -2.40
CA LEU A 53 -10.83 12.80 -2.92
C LEU A 53 -12.33 13.04 -2.71
N GLU A 54 -12.70 13.62 -1.56
CA GLU A 54 -14.08 14.04 -1.30
C GLU A 54 -14.57 15.08 -2.31
N ARG A 55 -13.73 16.06 -2.65
CA ARG A 55 -14.05 17.06 -3.69
C ARG A 55 -14.09 16.48 -5.11
N MET A 56 -13.18 15.56 -5.43
CA MET A 56 -13.00 15.06 -6.80
C MET A 56 -14.02 14.00 -7.18
N CYS A 57 -14.31 13.07 -6.28
CA CYS A 57 -15.16 11.91 -6.57
C CYS A 57 -16.22 11.63 -5.49
N GLY A 58 -16.35 12.48 -4.47
CA GLY A 58 -17.36 12.32 -3.43
C GLY A 58 -17.05 11.23 -2.40
N LEU A 59 -15.82 10.72 -2.35
CA LEU A 59 -15.40 9.76 -1.33
C LEU A 59 -15.36 10.44 0.06
N PRO A 60 -16.18 10.04 1.04
CA PRO A 60 -16.19 10.70 2.33
C PRO A 60 -14.82 10.64 3.01
N SER A 61 -14.32 11.78 3.46
CA SER A 61 -12.99 11.88 4.08
C SER A 61 -12.82 10.92 5.26
N THR A 62 -13.89 10.73 6.05
CA THR A 62 -13.92 9.81 7.20
C THR A 62 -13.70 8.35 6.79
N VAL A 63 -14.32 7.91 5.69
CA VAL A 63 -14.18 6.55 5.17
C VAL A 63 -12.76 6.30 4.67
N PHE A 64 -12.19 7.27 3.94
CA PHE A 64 -10.81 7.17 3.46
C PHE A 64 -9.82 7.04 4.63
N LEU A 65 -9.92 7.94 5.63
CA LEU A 65 -9.04 7.92 6.80
C LEU A 65 -9.20 6.65 7.64
N GLN A 66 -10.43 6.18 7.83
CA GLN A 66 -10.70 4.95 8.57
C GLN A 66 -10.05 3.74 7.88
N ARG A 67 -10.25 3.58 6.56
CA ARG A 67 -9.65 2.48 5.79
C ARG A 67 -8.13 2.52 5.81
N GLY A 68 -7.53 3.70 5.67
CA GLY A 68 -6.08 3.87 5.78
C GLY A 68 -5.54 3.42 7.13
N ASN A 69 -6.20 3.81 8.23
CA ASN A 69 -5.82 3.40 9.58
C ASN A 69 -5.98 1.90 9.83
N GLU A 70 -7.05 1.29 9.32
CA GLU A 70 -7.29 -0.16 9.42
C GLU A 70 -6.21 -0.94 8.68
N GLN A 71 -5.91 -0.54 7.45
CA GLN A 71 -4.84 -1.15 6.66
C GLN A 71 -3.48 -0.98 7.33
N GLU A 72 -3.21 0.19 7.94
CA GLU A 72 -1.97 0.44 8.67
C GLU A 72 -1.78 -0.51 9.86
N ARG A 73 -2.86 -0.78 10.60
CA ARG A 73 -2.84 -1.73 11.72
C ARG A 73 -2.62 -3.16 11.25
N MET A 74 -3.31 -3.57 10.19
CA MET A 74 -3.25 -4.95 9.66
C MET A 74 -1.86 -5.29 9.12
N TRP A 75 -1.21 -4.40 8.37
CA TRP A 75 0.11 -4.77 7.82
C TRP A 75 1.19 -4.90 8.89
N LYS A 76 1.11 -4.12 9.98
CA LYS A 76 2.06 -4.23 11.10
C LYS A 76 1.95 -5.58 11.81
N SER A 77 0.76 -6.17 11.91
CA SER A 77 0.61 -7.51 12.49
C SER A 77 0.99 -8.61 11.49
N ASP A 78 0.62 -8.46 10.23
CA ASP A 78 0.60 -9.57 9.27
C ASP A 78 1.87 -9.64 8.39
N ILE A 79 2.48 -8.48 8.10
CA ILE A 79 3.60 -8.37 7.14
C ILE A 79 4.96 -8.29 7.85
N LEU A 80 5.07 -7.59 8.98
CA LEU A 80 6.34 -7.46 9.70
C LEU A 80 6.99 -8.81 10.09
N PRO A 81 6.23 -9.87 10.42
CA PRO A 81 6.81 -11.18 10.70
C PRO A 81 7.28 -11.96 9.46
N ALA A 82 6.91 -11.54 8.25
CA ALA A 82 7.20 -12.28 7.03
C ALA A 82 8.69 -12.21 6.68
N GLN A 83 9.31 -13.37 6.44
CA GLN A 83 10.74 -13.45 6.05
C GLN A 83 10.98 -13.05 4.59
N GLU A 84 9.97 -13.24 3.74
CA GLU A 84 10.05 -12.96 2.30
C GLU A 84 8.76 -12.29 1.82
N ILE A 85 8.92 -11.25 1.02
CA ILE A 85 7.85 -10.41 0.49
C ILE A 85 7.99 -10.34 -1.03
N ALA A 86 6.95 -10.73 -1.76
CA ALA A 86 6.86 -10.56 -3.20
C ALA A 86 5.90 -9.40 -3.52
N LEU A 87 6.36 -8.43 -4.31
CA LEU A 87 5.53 -7.32 -4.77
C LEU A 87 5.01 -7.60 -6.17
N TRP A 88 3.70 -7.44 -6.36
CA TRP A 88 3.02 -7.61 -7.65
C TRP A 88 2.51 -6.26 -8.12
N PHE A 89 2.95 -5.89 -9.31
CA PHE A 89 2.70 -4.59 -9.90
C PHE A 89 1.70 -4.70 -11.05
N GLU A 90 0.73 -3.81 -11.07
CA GLU A 90 0.01 -3.50 -12.30
C GLU A 90 0.86 -2.53 -13.16
N HIS A 91 0.41 -2.21 -14.37
CA HIS A 91 1.19 -1.42 -15.32
C HIS A 91 1.30 0.08 -14.96
N ASP A 92 0.58 0.54 -13.95
CA ASP A 92 0.52 1.95 -13.57
C ASP A 92 1.77 2.36 -12.73
N LEU A 93 2.45 3.43 -13.18
CA LEU A 93 3.66 3.94 -12.52
C LEU A 93 3.40 4.48 -11.11
N PHE A 94 2.22 5.05 -10.88
CA PHE A 94 1.82 5.54 -9.57
C PHE A 94 1.60 4.36 -8.61
N ASP A 95 0.95 3.30 -9.08
CA ASP A 95 0.78 2.06 -8.32
C ASP A 95 2.11 1.39 -7.96
N ILE A 96 3.04 1.34 -8.92
CA ILE A 96 4.41 0.85 -8.69
C ILE A 96 5.10 1.69 -7.62
N THR A 97 5.06 3.02 -7.77
CA THR A 97 5.75 3.94 -6.87
C THR A 97 5.19 3.85 -5.44
N MET A 98 3.89 3.62 -5.31
CA MET A 98 3.22 3.47 -4.02
C MET A 98 3.56 2.17 -3.29
N LEU A 99 3.58 1.04 -4.01
CA LEU A 99 4.06 -0.22 -3.45
C LEU A 99 5.53 -0.16 -3.04
N LEU A 100 6.37 0.50 -3.83
CA LEU A 100 7.77 0.73 -3.48
C LEU A 100 7.90 1.61 -2.23
N ARG A 101 7.14 2.70 -2.13
CA ARG A 101 7.09 3.52 -0.91
C ARG A 101 6.68 2.67 0.29
N PHE A 102 5.61 1.88 0.17
CA PHE A 102 5.14 1.01 1.23
C PHE A 102 6.21 -0.01 1.68
N TRP A 103 6.90 -0.65 0.73
CA TRP A 103 8.02 -1.54 1.00
C TRP A 103 9.12 -0.89 1.82
N THR A 104 9.48 0.36 1.50
CA THR A 104 10.51 1.06 2.30
C THR A 104 10.08 1.35 3.74
N CYS A 105 8.79 1.61 3.97
CA CYS A 105 8.23 1.75 5.31
C CYS A 105 8.31 0.43 6.09
N ILE A 106 8.02 -0.70 5.44
CA ILE A 106 8.16 -2.04 6.05
C ILE A 106 9.61 -2.33 6.42
N ARG A 107 10.57 -2.11 5.51
CA ARG A 107 11.99 -2.41 5.75
C ARG A 107 12.64 -1.55 6.81
N ASN A 108 12.14 -0.34 6.99
CA ASN A 108 12.70 0.60 7.94
C ASN A 108 11.56 1.26 8.73
N PRO A 109 10.95 0.54 9.69
CA PRO A 109 9.85 1.07 10.48
C PRO A 109 10.27 2.28 11.33
N SER A 110 11.58 2.45 11.57
CA SER A 110 12.20 3.61 12.21
C SER A 110 12.75 4.66 11.24
N ARG A 111 12.85 4.39 9.93
CA ARG A 111 13.13 5.44 8.93
C ARG A 111 11.82 6.05 8.49
N THR A 112 11.79 7.36 8.53
CA THR A 112 10.65 8.15 8.05
C THR A 112 10.60 8.30 6.53
N HIS A 113 11.56 7.74 5.75
CA HIS A 113 11.70 8.08 4.31
C HIS A 113 12.30 6.99 3.40
N PRO A 114 11.67 6.72 2.24
CA PRO A 114 12.23 5.95 1.12
C PRO A 114 13.35 6.68 0.35
N PHE A 115 13.30 8.02 0.31
CA PHE A 115 14.00 8.85 -0.68
C PHE A 115 15.14 9.71 -0.10
N ASP A 116 15.49 9.57 1.18
CA ASP A 116 16.57 10.32 1.83
C ASP A 116 17.95 10.11 1.16
N VAL A 117 18.11 9.07 0.34
CA VAL A 117 19.36 8.75 -0.37
C VAL A 117 19.59 9.63 -1.61
N LEU A 118 18.55 10.24 -2.17
CA LEU A 118 18.65 11.09 -3.37
C LEU A 118 19.00 12.55 -3.04
N SER A 119 19.23 12.87 -1.77
CA SER A 119 19.55 14.22 -1.28
C SER A 119 21.04 14.40 -0.94
N GLY A 120 21.90 13.46 -1.36
CA GLY A 120 23.35 13.49 -1.15
C GLY A 120 24.12 13.92 -2.38
#